data_AF-A0A660UQR6-F1
#
_entry.id   AF-A0A660UQR6-F1
#
_cell.length_a   1.000
_cell.length_b   1.000
_cell.length_c   1.000
_cell.angle_alpha   90.00
_cell.angle_beta   90.00
_cell.angle_gamma   90.00
#
_symmetry.space_group_name_H-M   'P 1'
#
loop_
_entity.id
_entity.type
_entity.pdbx_description
1 polymer ?
#
loop_
_entity_poly.entity_id
_entity_poly.type
_entity_poly.pdbx_seq_one_letter_code
_entity_poly.pdbx_strand_id
1 'polypeptide(L)'
;MELTWLMRLRIAGAMAAGVLLLGLGAWVLIEPSVPAGAITIIAGDISVVDGAICIAIAFGAGVIGYFAAWPYGAEIGVLAAPAGLGFWALRTGDMAGLLRLNTAPGIDETIVQRQALLSVMKWEGLFWLAVVGAGFAGVKAAERLAKAKKPVDDYEIGNVNTHNVLNVATALIMTVVIAQFALGVFAQDVRMFDSELGTVVGQPGRGQVAFAVVVSFAIAAYVVKWVLNVSYVWPTLAAGGIGYYSMWLSGKADVLKHMLQTWPEAFFARSVCGILPLQLVAFAGIGSVAGYWLAIKYVYWRKHGE
;
A
#
# COMPACT_ATOMS: atom_id res chain seq x y z
N MET A 1 -20.50 7.52 -12.44
CA MET A 1 -19.55 8.61 -12.13
C MET A 1 -18.75 9.03 -13.36
N GLU A 2 -19.22 10.04 -14.09
CA GLU A 2 -18.45 10.70 -15.15
C GLU A 2 -17.29 11.50 -14.54
N LEU A 3 -16.10 11.47 -15.18
CA LEU A 3 -14.90 12.14 -14.68
C LEU A 3 -14.91 13.64 -15.05
N THR A 4 -15.94 14.35 -14.59
CA THR A 4 -16.11 15.80 -14.75
C THR A 4 -15.01 16.56 -14.02
N TRP A 5 -14.80 17.83 -14.38
CA TRP A 5 -13.80 18.67 -13.72
C TRP A 5 -14.04 18.80 -12.21
N LEU A 6 -15.31 18.91 -11.82
CA LEU A 6 -15.73 18.91 -10.41
C LEU A 6 -15.34 17.62 -9.68
N MET A 7 -15.47 16.47 -10.34
CA MET A 7 -15.07 15.19 -9.74
C MET A 7 -13.57 15.11 -9.51
N ARG A 8 -12.77 15.60 -10.47
CA ARG A 8 -11.31 15.67 -10.33
C ARG A 8 -10.91 16.56 -9.17
N LEU A 9 -11.56 17.71 -9.00
CA LEU A 9 -11.34 18.60 -7.86
C LEU A 9 -11.70 17.95 -6.53
N ARG A 10 -12.77 17.16 -6.46
CA ARG A 10 -13.15 16.41 -5.25
C ARG A 10 -12.13 15.33 -4.89
N ILE A 11 -11.66 14.56 -5.88
CA ILE A 11 -10.60 13.57 -5.68
C ILE A 11 -9.33 14.27 -5.19
N ALA A 12 -8.91 15.35 -5.85
CA ALA A 12 -7.76 16.14 -5.44
C ALA A 12 -7.93 16.71 -4.02
N GLY A 13 -9.12 17.22 -3.68
CA GLY A 13 -9.44 17.75 -2.35
C GLY A 13 -9.35 16.68 -1.25
N ALA A 14 -9.90 15.49 -1.48
CA ALA A 14 -9.79 14.39 -0.53
C ALA A 14 -8.34 13.92 -0.34
N MET A 15 -7.58 13.79 -1.44
CA MET A 15 -6.16 13.44 -1.36
C MET A 15 -5.35 14.55 -0.64
N ALA A 16 -5.63 15.82 -0.94
CA ALA A 16 -4.98 16.96 -0.32
C ALA A 16 -5.24 17.01 1.19
N ALA A 17 -6.45 16.70 1.66
CA ALA A 17 -6.73 16.58 3.10
C ALA A 17 -5.80 15.57 3.78
N GLY A 18 -5.60 14.41 3.15
CA GLY A 18 -4.65 13.41 3.59
C GLY A 18 -3.21 13.90 3.62
N VAL A 19 -2.74 14.52 2.54
CA VAL A 19 -1.38 15.04 2.43
C VAL A 19 -1.13 16.16 3.44
N LEU A 20 -2.07 17.06 3.67
CA LEU A 20 -1.90 18.17 4.61
C LEU A 20 -1.89 17.69 6.06
N LEU A 21 -2.83 16.82 6.45
CA LEU A 21 -2.97 16.39 7.84
C LEU A 21 -1.98 15.29 8.21
N LEU A 22 -1.94 14.22 7.41
CA LEU A 22 -1.06 13.09 7.65
C LEU A 22 0.32 13.37 7.04
N GLY A 23 0.39 13.68 5.74
CA GLY A 23 1.66 13.88 5.04
C GLY A 23 2.57 14.97 5.65
N LEU A 24 2.04 16.16 5.89
CA LEU A 24 2.80 17.31 6.42
C LEU A 24 2.58 17.51 7.91
N GLY A 25 1.32 17.49 8.37
CA GLY A 25 0.97 17.79 9.76
C GLY A 25 1.53 16.78 10.77
N ALA A 26 1.60 15.51 10.40
CA ALA A 26 2.16 14.45 11.24
C ALA A 26 3.64 14.15 10.93
N TRP A 27 4.33 14.96 10.12
CA TRP A 27 5.74 14.71 9.73
C TRP A 27 6.67 14.62 10.94
N VAL A 28 6.53 15.51 11.92
CA VAL A 28 7.39 15.55 13.13
C VAL A 28 7.27 14.26 13.97
N LEU A 29 6.18 13.51 13.82
CA LEU A 29 5.93 12.27 14.56
C LEU A 29 6.62 11.03 13.95
N ILE A 30 7.04 11.14 12.68
CA ILE A 30 7.51 10.01 11.87
C ILE A 30 8.79 10.31 11.08
N GLU A 31 9.36 11.50 11.28
CA GLU A 31 10.58 11.93 10.61
C GLU A 31 11.74 11.00 11.01
N PRO A 32 12.44 10.38 10.04
CA PRO A 32 13.59 9.54 10.35
C PRO A 32 14.70 10.36 11.02
N SER A 33 15.38 9.76 12.00
CA SER A 33 16.50 10.42 12.71
C SER A 33 17.70 10.74 11.82
N VAL A 34 17.83 10.06 10.69
CA VAL A 34 18.88 10.26 9.69
C VAL A 34 18.30 10.91 8.43
N PRO A 35 18.95 11.94 7.85
CA PRO A 35 18.52 12.51 6.57
C PRO A 35 18.40 11.44 5.48
N ALA A 36 17.25 11.42 4.80
CA ALA A 36 16.88 10.41 3.80
C ALA A 36 16.81 8.94 4.32
N GLY A 37 16.71 8.76 5.64
CA GLY A 37 16.41 7.47 6.26
C GLY A 37 15.05 6.94 5.83
N ALA A 38 14.88 5.61 5.94
CA ALA A 38 13.58 5.02 5.72
C ALA A 38 12.69 5.22 6.94
N ILE A 39 11.45 5.63 6.69
CA ILE A 39 10.40 5.70 7.70
C ILE A 39 10.03 4.27 8.08
N THR A 40 10.44 3.86 9.28
CA THR A 40 10.16 2.54 9.85
C THR A 40 9.83 2.65 11.33
N ILE A 41 9.11 1.67 11.86
CA ILE A 41 8.84 1.59 13.31
C ILE A 41 10.09 1.09 14.07
N ILE A 42 11.03 0.46 13.38
CA ILE A 42 12.10 -0.36 13.97
C ILE A 42 13.35 0.45 14.32
N ALA A 43 13.55 1.59 13.66
CA ALA A 43 14.65 2.50 14.00
C ALA A 43 14.48 3.16 15.39
N GLY A 44 13.37 2.91 16.09
CA GLY A 44 13.03 3.61 17.34
C GLY A 44 12.56 5.05 17.11
N ASP A 45 12.47 5.47 15.85
CA ASP A 45 12.06 6.81 15.43
C ASP A 45 10.57 7.07 15.69
N ILE A 46 9.74 6.03 15.74
CA ILE A 46 8.29 6.16 15.98
C ILE A 46 7.94 5.53 17.32
N SER A 47 7.55 6.36 18.30
CA SER A 47 7.06 5.85 19.59
C SER A 47 5.65 5.25 19.45
N VAL A 48 5.24 4.43 20.42
CA VAL A 48 3.87 3.89 20.47
C VAL A 48 2.83 5.02 20.52
N VAL A 49 3.14 6.12 21.20
CA VAL A 49 2.28 7.29 21.31
C VAL A 49 2.16 7.99 19.96
N ASP A 50 3.29 8.19 19.26
CA ASP A 50 3.30 8.81 17.93
C ASP A 50 2.54 7.98 16.92
N GLY A 51 2.67 6.65 16.98
CA GLY A 51 1.88 5.72 16.17
C GLY A 51 0.38 5.83 16.44
N ALA A 52 -0.03 5.94 17.70
CA ALA A 52 -1.44 6.14 18.07
C ALA A 52 -1.98 7.50 17.59
N ILE A 53 -1.18 8.56 17.69
CA ILE A 53 -1.52 9.89 17.16
C ILE A 53 -1.67 9.83 15.63
N CYS A 54 -0.77 9.13 14.93
CA CYS A 54 -0.87 8.95 13.48
C CYS A 54 -2.18 8.26 13.07
N ILE A 55 -2.61 7.23 13.80
CA ILE A 55 -3.89 6.54 13.58
C ILE A 55 -5.07 7.53 13.78
N ALA A 56 -5.03 8.34 14.84
CA ALA A 56 -6.07 9.34 15.11
C ALA A 56 -6.13 10.44 14.03
N ILE A 57 -4.96 10.92 13.56
CA ILE A 57 -4.86 11.88 12.47
C ILE A 57 -5.38 11.29 11.16
N ALA A 58 -5.05 10.02 10.86
CA ALA A 58 -5.56 9.35 9.68
C ALA A 58 -7.10 9.21 9.72
N PHE A 59 -7.67 8.88 10.88
CA PHE A 59 -9.12 8.91 11.08
C PHE A 59 -9.71 10.30 10.79
N GLY A 60 -9.12 11.35 11.37
CA GLY A 60 -9.52 12.74 11.09
C GLY A 60 -9.40 13.14 9.62
N ALA A 61 -8.35 12.69 8.94
CA ALA A 61 -8.15 12.91 7.51
C ALA A 61 -9.23 12.22 6.67
N GLY A 62 -9.67 11.03 7.07
CA GLY A 62 -10.83 10.36 6.46
C GLY A 62 -12.13 11.16 6.62
N VAL A 63 -12.39 11.69 7.84
CA VAL A 63 -13.55 12.55 8.10
C VAL A 63 -13.53 13.81 7.23
N ILE A 64 -12.39 14.51 7.18
CA ILE A 64 -12.25 15.74 6.39
C ILE A 64 -12.31 15.43 4.89
N GLY A 65 -11.68 14.34 4.46
CA GLY A 65 -11.73 13.85 3.08
C GLY A 65 -13.14 13.54 2.60
N TYR A 66 -13.99 12.97 3.47
CA TYR A 66 -15.41 12.75 3.19
C TYR A 66 -16.12 14.07 2.85
N PHE A 67 -15.98 15.10 3.69
CA PHE A 67 -16.64 16.38 3.47
C PHE A 67 -16.04 17.16 2.29
N ALA A 68 -14.73 17.07 2.06
CA ALA A 68 -14.06 17.68 0.91
C ALA A 68 -14.58 17.11 -0.43
N ALA A 69 -15.00 15.85 -0.45
CA ALA A 69 -15.53 15.19 -1.63
C ALA A 69 -17.07 15.15 -1.69
N TRP A 70 -17.78 15.90 -0.84
CA TRP A 70 -19.25 15.89 -0.79
C TRP A 70 -19.89 16.20 -2.17
N PRO A 71 -20.92 15.45 -2.61
CA PRO A 71 -21.66 14.40 -1.89
C PRO A 71 -21.10 12.98 -2.05
N TYR A 72 -19.99 12.81 -2.77
CA TYR A 72 -19.36 11.50 -3.03
C TYR A 72 -18.27 11.16 -2.00
N GLY A 73 -18.47 11.62 -0.78
CA GLY A 73 -17.49 11.50 0.30
C GLY A 73 -17.21 10.05 0.69
N ALA A 74 -18.23 9.20 0.64
CA ALA A 74 -18.13 7.79 1.03
C ALA A 74 -17.21 7.01 0.07
N GLU A 75 -17.23 7.35 -1.20
CA GLU A 75 -16.45 6.69 -2.25
C GLU A 75 -15.05 7.28 -2.36
N ILE A 76 -14.92 8.61 -2.30
CA ILE A 76 -13.67 9.34 -2.62
C ILE A 76 -12.84 9.65 -1.38
N GLY A 77 -13.49 9.93 -0.24
CA GLY A 77 -12.81 10.32 1.00
C GLY A 77 -11.81 9.29 1.51
N VAL A 78 -11.99 8.01 1.15
CA VAL A 78 -11.08 6.92 1.52
C VAL A 78 -9.68 7.07 0.92
N LEU A 79 -9.51 7.88 -0.12
CA LEU A 79 -8.18 8.19 -0.67
C LEU A 79 -7.33 9.07 0.25
N ALA A 80 -7.91 9.73 1.26
CA ALA A 80 -7.19 10.66 2.12
C ALA A 80 -6.00 9.98 2.84
N ALA A 81 -6.24 8.95 3.63
CA ALA A 81 -5.15 8.28 4.37
C ALA A 81 -4.09 7.65 3.45
N PRO A 82 -4.45 6.87 2.40
CA PRO A 82 -3.46 6.37 1.43
C PRO A 82 -2.66 7.47 0.72
N ALA A 83 -3.27 8.62 0.41
CA ALA A 83 -2.55 9.74 -0.21
C ALA A 83 -1.56 10.40 0.76
N GLY A 84 -1.95 10.57 2.02
CA GLY A 84 -1.06 11.06 3.08
C GLY A 84 0.14 10.13 3.30
N LEU A 85 -0.10 8.82 3.40
CA LEU A 85 0.97 7.82 3.44
C LEU A 85 1.78 7.78 2.14
N GLY A 86 1.15 8.02 0.99
CA GLY A 86 1.81 8.09 -0.31
C GLY A 86 2.83 9.22 -0.38
N PHE A 87 2.53 10.36 0.26
CA PHE A 87 3.49 11.45 0.41
C PHE A 87 4.72 11.04 1.23
N TRP A 88 4.51 10.35 2.36
CA TRP A 88 5.61 9.77 3.14
C TRP A 88 6.40 8.72 2.35
N ALA A 89 5.71 7.84 1.63
CA ALA A 89 6.28 6.80 0.79
C ALA A 89 7.17 7.33 -0.35
N LEU A 90 6.97 8.58 -0.78
CA LEU A 90 7.84 9.26 -1.75
C LEU A 90 9.07 9.92 -1.10
N ARG A 91 8.96 10.33 0.17
CA ARG A 91 10.05 11.00 0.93
C ARG A 91 10.94 10.03 1.69
N THR A 92 10.43 8.86 2.06
CA THR A 92 11.17 7.80 2.76
C THR A 92 12.40 7.34 1.98
N GLY A 93 13.42 6.88 2.69
CA GLY A 93 14.56 6.14 2.16
C GLY A 93 14.17 4.84 1.44
N ASP A 94 15.15 4.02 1.09
CA ASP A 94 14.95 2.75 0.38
C ASP A 94 15.42 1.55 1.21
N MET A 95 15.05 0.36 0.75
CA MET A 95 15.36 -0.89 1.43
C MET A 95 16.86 -1.18 1.43
N ALA A 96 17.57 -0.86 0.35
CA ALA A 96 19.02 -1.03 0.27
C ALA A 96 19.74 -0.19 1.32
N GLY A 97 19.32 1.06 1.52
CA GLY A 97 19.82 1.95 2.56
C GLY A 97 19.58 1.40 3.96
N LEU A 98 18.39 0.84 4.23
CA LEU A 98 18.11 0.16 5.50
C LEU A 98 19.02 -1.03 5.74
N LEU A 99 19.21 -1.89 4.74
CA LEU A 99 20.07 -3.07 4.86
C LEU A 99 21.53 -2.66 5.09
N ARG A 100 22.00 -1.58 4.47
CA ARG A 100 23.34 -1.02 4.67
C ARG A 100 23.56 -0.50 6.09
N LEU A 101 22.56 0.17 6.66
CA LEU A 101 22.62 0.66 8.05
C LEU A 101 22.60 -0.47 9.09
N ASN A 102 22.19 -1.68 8.67
CA ASN A 102 22.11 -2.87 9.52
C ASN A 102 23.16 -3.92 9.06
N THR A 103 24.41 -3.48 8.97
CA THR A 103 25.58 -4.30 8.61
C THR A 103 26.59 -4.32 9.75
N ALA A 104 27.21 -5.48 9.99
CA ALA A 104 28.26 -5.69 10.99
C ALA A 104 29.62 -6.02 10.32
N PRO A 105 30.75 -6.01 11.05
CA PRO A 105 32.07 -6.31 10.48
C PRO A 105 32.19 -7.72 9.86
N GLY A 106 31.41 -8.70 10.35
CA GLY A 106 31.38 -10.07 9.84
C GLY A 106 30.10 -10.41 9.07
N ILE A 107 30.20 -11.37 8.14
CA ILE A 107 29.04 -11.87 7.36
C ILE A 107 28.00 -12.50 8.29
N ASP A 108 28.42 -13.36 9.21
CA ASP A 108 27.48 -14.07 10.12
C ASP A 108 26.77 -13.09 11.06
N GLU A 109 27.48 -12.09 11.58
CA GLU A 109 26.89 -11.02 12.41
C GLU A 109 25.93 -10.14 11.59
N THR A 110 26.29 -9.82 10.34
CA THR A 110 25.42 -9.06 9.42
C THR A 110 24.13 -9.82 9.13
N ILE A 111 24.19 -11.14 8.94
CA ILE A 111 22.99 -11.98 8.77
C ILE A 111 22.09 -11.84 9.99
N VAL A 112 22.62 -11.97 11.20
CA VAL A 112 21.83 -11.85 12.44
C VAL A 112 21.14 -10.47 12.53
N GLN A 113 21.86 -9.38 12.24
CA GLN A 113 21.29 -8.03 12.26
C GLN A 113 20.17 -7.84 11.21
N ARG A 114 20.41 -8.25 9.96
CA ARG A 114 19.41 -8.14 8.89
C ARG A 114 18.21 -9.04 9.12
N GLN A 115 18.40 -10.23 9.69
CA GLN A 115 17.30 -11.10 10.07
C GLN A 115 16.45 -10.48 11.17
N ALA A 116 17.07 -9.87 12.19
CA ALA A 116 16.34 -9.17 13.24
C ALA A 116 15.50 -8.03 12.65
N LEU A 117 16.08 -7.19 11.79
CA LEU A 117 15.36 -6.13 11.06
C LEU A 117 14.17 -6.68 10.28
N LEU A 118 14.40 -7.65 9.38
CA LEU A 118 13.36 -8.22 8.52
C LEU A 118 12.27 -8.97 9.32
N SER A 119 12.63 -9.54 10.46
CA SER A 119 11.69 -10.23 11.36
C SER A 119 10.66 -9.28 11.98
N VAL A 120 11.01 -8.01 12.16
CA VAL A 120 10.07 -6.99 12.64
C VAL A 120 9.38 -6.33 11.46
N MET A 121 10.09 -6.04 10.36
CA MET A 121 9.51 -5.38 9.17
C MET A 121 8.34 -6.17 8.56
N LYS A 122 8.35 -7.50 8.67
CA LYS A 122 7.24 -8.35 8.18
C LYS A 122 5.89 -7.99 8.81
N TRP A 123 5.90 -7.42 10.02
CA TRP A 123 4.69 -6.99 10.73
C TRP A 123 4.36 -5.51 10.52
N GLU A 124 5.33 -4.72 10.06
CA GLU A 124 5.18 -3.28 9.90
C GLU A 124 4.07 -2.91 8.89
N GLY A 125 3.88 -3.74 7.87
CA GLY A 125 2.76 -3.60 6.93
C GLY A 125 1.39 -3.60 7.62
N LEU A 126 1.22 -4.31 8.74
CA LEU A 126 -0.04 -4.31 9.50
C LEU A 126 -0.28 -2.98 10.22
N PHE A 127 0.78 -2.33 10.71
CA PHE A 127 0.67 -1.00 11.31
C PHE A 127 0.24 0.02 10.26
N TRP A 128 0.90 0.05 9.10
CA TRP A 128 0.51 0.97 8.02
C TRP A 128 -0.91 0.68 7.51
N LEU A 129 -1.34 -0.59 7.49
CA LEU A 129 -2.72 -0.95 7.19
C LEU A 129 -3.70 -0.46 8.26
N ALA A 130 -3.32 -0.46 9.53
CA ALA A 130 -4.14 0.11 10.59
C ALA A 130 -4.34 1.62 10.39
N VAL A 131 -3.30 2.34 9.94
CA VAL A 131 -3.42 3.77 9.59
C VAL A 131 -4.38 3.98 8.40
N VAL A 132 -4.26 3.19 7.33
CA VAL A 132 -5.21 3.24 6.20
C VAL A 132 -6.63 2.90 6.66
N GLY A 133 -6.78 1.83 7.45
CA GLY A 133 -8.05 1.37 7.99
C GLY A 133 -8.72 2.41 8.88
N ALA A 134 -7.95 3.15 9.68
CA ALA A 134 -8.45 4.26 10.47
C ALA A 134 -8.99 5.40 9.59
N GLY A 135 -8.31 5.72 8.49
CA GLY A 135 -8.82 6.65 7.48
C GLY A 135 -10.15 6.19 6.87
N PHE A 136 -10.27 4.90 6.52
CA PHE A 136 -11.52 4.34 6.01
C PHE A 136 -12.63 4.41 7.07
N ALA A 137 -12.32 4.13 8.34
CA ALA A 137 -13.25 4.24 9.46
C ALA A 137 -13.71 5.69 9.68
N GLY A 138 -12.83 6.68 9.51
CA GLY A 138 -13.16 8.10 9.58
C GLY A 138 -14.19 8.52 8.54
N VAL A 139 -14.02 8.06 7.29
CA VAL A 139 -15.00 8.27 6.21
C VAL A 139 -16.35 7.67 6.60
N LYS A 140 -16.37 6.43 7.13
CA LYS A 140 -17.60 5.77 7.57
C LYS A 140 -18.27 6.46 8.75
N ALA A 141 -17.51 7.02 9.67
CA ALA A 141 -18.05 7.84 10.76
C ALA A 141 -18.70 9.12 10.22
N ALA A 142 -18.04 9.82 9.29
CA ALA A 142 -18.57 11.03 8.66
C ALA A 142 -19.85 10.75 7.85
N GLU A 143 -19.88 9.66 7.08
CA GLU A 143 -21.07 9.19 6.35
C GLU A 143 -22.28 9.02 7.28
N ARG A 144 -22.07 8.34 8.41
CA ARG A 144 -23.12 8.13 9.43
C ARG A 144 -23.59 9.43 10.06
N LEU A 145 -22.67 10.32 10.40
CA LEU A 145 -22.99 11.62 11.00
C LEU A 145 -23.77 12.52 10.05
N ALA A 146 -23.41 12.52 8.76
CA ALA A 146 -24.06 13.34 7.76
C ALA A 146 -25.44 12.82 7.33
N LYS A 147 -25.83 11.60 7.75
CA LYS A 147 -27.06 10.90 7.33
C LYS A 147 -27.26 10.94 5.81
N ALA A 148 -26.16 10.90 5.06
CA ALA A 148 -26.20 11.08 3.63
C ALA A 148 -26.94 9.90 2.98
N LYS A 149 -27.87 10.20 2.07
CA LYS A 149 -28.39 9.17 1.17
C LYS A 149 -27.27 8.81 0.20
N LYS A 150 -27.06 7.50 -0.02
CA LYS A 150 -26.11 7.02 -1.02
C LYS A 150 -26.41 7.72 -2.36
N PRO A 151 -25.39 8.25 -3.06
CA PRO A 151 -25.59 8.72 -4.41
C PRO A 151 -26.13 7.57 -5.29
N VAL A 152 -26.93 7.92 -6.29
CA VAL A 152 -27.67 6.99 -7.17
C VAL A 152 -26.75 6.03 -7.96
N ASP A 153 -25.44 6.25 -7.92
CA ASP A 153 -24.39 5.56 -8.70
C ASP A 153 -23.77 4.33 -8.01
N ASP A 154 -24.31 3.81 -6.90
CA ASP A 154 -23.77 2.60 -6.25
C ASP A 154 -24.11 1.35 -7.09
N TYR A 155 -23.26 1.06 -8.07
CA TYR A 155 -23.43 -0.06 -8.99
C TYR A 155 -22.86 -1.35 -8.38
N GLU A 156 -23.76 -2.23 -7.95
CA GLU A 156 -23.42 -3.63 -7.70
C GLU A 156 -23.26 -4.38 -9.03
N ILE A 157 -22.12 -5.05 -9.16
CA ILE A 157 -21.81 -5.87 -10.33
C ILE A 157 -22.39 -7.26 -10.07
N GLY A 158 -23.69 -7.40 -10.30
CA GLY A 158 -24.39 -8.67 -10.21
C GLY A 158 -24.82 -9.10 -8.81
N ASN A 159 -25.43 -10.28 -8.73
CA ASN A 159 -26.14 -10.79 -7.55
C ASN A 159 -25.27 -11.72 -6.68
N VAL A 160 -23.96 -11.46 -6.63
CA VAL A 160 -23.01 -12.28 -5.87
C VAL A 160 -23.11 -11.89 -4.40
N ASN A 161 -23.23 -12.89 -3.50
CA ASN A 161 -23.24 -12.63 -2.06
C ASN A 161 -21.86 -12.13 -1.61
N THR A 162 -21.70 -10.81 -1.57
CA THR A 162 -20.44 -10.08 -1.33
C THR A 162 -19.84 -10.30 0.06
N HIS A 163 -20.62 -10.88 0.98
CA HIS A 163 -20.22 -11.15 2.37
C HIS A 163 -19.97 -12.65 2.65
N ASN A 164 -19.96 -13.49 1.61
CA ASN A 164 -19.57 -14.89 1.78
C ASN A 164 -18.06 -14.96 2.11
N VAL A 165 -17.72 -15.65 3.21
CA VAL A 165 -16.34 -15.90 3.65
C VAL A 165 -15.48 -16.48 2.52
N LEU A 166 -16.06 -17.35 1.68
CA LEU A 166 -15.36 -17.90 0.52
C LEU A 166 -14.94 -16.80 -0.46
N ASN A 167 -15.83 -15.86 -0.79
CA ASN A 167 -15.53 -14.76 -1.71
C ASN A 167 -14.45 -13.84 -1.16
N VAL A 168 -14.46 -13.60 0.15
CA VAL A 168 -13.41 -12.83 0.84
C VAL A 168 -12.06 -13.53 0.74
N ALA A 169 -12.01 -14.84 1.06
CA ALA A 169 -10.79 -15.63 0.98
C ALA A 169 -10.26 -15.68 -0.47
N THR A 170 -11.14 -15.92 -1.44
CA THR A 170 -10.79 -15.92 -2.87
C THR A 170 -10.30 -14.56 -3.33
N ALA A 171 -10.90 -13.46 -2.87
CA ALA A 171 -10.46 -12.10 -3.21
C ALA A 171 -9.04 -11.83 -2.71
N LEU A 172 -8.72 -12.21 -1.48
CA LEU A 172 -7.36 -12.07 -0.92
C LEU A 172 -6.35 -12.89 -1.72
N ILE A 173 -6.64 -14.17 -2.00
CA ILE A 173 -5.74 -15.04 -2.77
C ILE A 173 -5.53 -14.50 -4.18
N MET A 174 -6.61 -14.12 -4.87
CA MET A 174 -6.54 -13.54 -6.21
C MET A 174 -5.72 -12.25 -6.22
N THR A 175 -5.94 -11.35 -5.24
CA THR A 175 -5.13 -10.14 -5.15
C THR A 175 -3.65 -10.47 -4.94
N VAL A 176 -3.32 -11.37 -4.01
CA VAL A 176 -1.92 -11.75 -3.76
C VAL A 176 -1.28 -12.28 -5.04
N VAL A 177 -1.93 -13.18 -5.77
CA VAL A 177 -1.39 -13.77 -7.00
C VAL A 177 -1.22 -12.72 -8.10
N ILE A 178 -2.26 -11.93 -8.39
CA ILE A 178 -2.25 -10.93 -9.46
C ILE A 178 -1.23 -9.82 -9.14
N ALA A 179 -1.26 -9.29 -7.92
CA ALA A 179 -0.38 -8.20 -7.54
C ALA A 179 1.08 -8.65 -7.42
N GLN A 180 1.38 -9.84 -6.88
CA GLN A 180 2.75 -10.37 -6.87
C GLN A 180 3.31 -10.53 -8.28
N PHE A 181 2.51 -11.10 -9.19
CA PHE A 181 2.92 -11.24 -10.60
C PHE A 181 3.16 -9.88 -11.25
N ALA A 182 2.20 -8.96 -11.13
CA ALA A 182 2.29 -7.63 -11.72
C ALA A 182 3.44 -6.79 -11.13
N LEU A 183 3.69 -6.87 -9.82
CA LEU A 183 4.84 -6.24 -9.16
C LEU A 183 6.14 -6.80 -9.71
N GLY A 184 6.21 -8.12 -9.92
CA GLY A 184 7.35 -8.78 -10.55
C GLY A 184 7.61 -8.30 -11.97
N VAL A 185 6.63 -7.73 -12.68
CA VAL A 185 6.78 -7.16 -14.03
C VAL A 185 7.08 -5.66 -13.99
N PHE A 186 6.36 -4.88 -13.17
CA PHE A 186 6.43 -3.43 -13.18
C PHE A 186 7.51 -2.84 -12.28
N ALA A 187 7.85 -3.50 -11.17
CA ALA A 187 8.91 -3.07 -10.24
C ALA A 187 10.27 -3.69 -10.61
N GLN A 188 10.58 -3.77 -11.90
CA GLN A 188 11.86 -4.28 -12.39
C GLN A 188 12.85 -3.13 -12.64
N ASP A 189 13.85 -2.99 -11.78
CA ASP A 189 15.08 -2.31 -12.16
C ASP A 189 15.97 -3.31 -12.94
N VAL A 190 17.30 -3.17 -12.88
CA VAL A 190 18.24 -4.12 -13.49
C VAL A 190 18.00 -5.54 -12.98
N ARG A 191 17.60 -6.42 -13.87
CA ARG A 191 17.41 -7.85 -13.60
C ARG A 191 18.63 -8.62 -14.05
N MET A 192 19.19 -9.43 -13.16
CA MET A 192 20.34 -10.28 -13.45
C MET A 192 20.02 -11.74 -13.17
N PHE A 193 20.63 -12.64 -13.94
CA PHE A 193 20.53 -14.07 -13.71
C PHE A 193 21.32 -14.44 -12.46
N ASP A 194 20.76 -15.33 -11.65
CA ASP A 194 21.41 -15.90 -10.48
C ASP A 194 21.22 -17.42 -10.49
N SER A 195 22.29 -18.16 -10.21
CA SER A 195 22.28 -19.63 -10.31
C SER A 195 21.44 -20.32 -9.24
N GLU A 196 21.19 -19.68 -8.08
CA GLU A 196 20.45 -20.29 -6.97
C GLU A 196 19.01 -19.77 -6.88
N LEU A 197 18.82 -18.47 -7.11
CA LEU A 197 17.54 -17.77 -7.00
C LEU A 197 16.83 -17.60 -8.35
N GLY A 198 17.48 -18.01 -9.45
CA GLY A 198 17.01 -17.86 -10.82
C GLY A 198 17.24 -16.45 -11.36
N THR A 199 16.70 -15.43 -10.69
CA THR A 199 16.98 -14.03 -11.01
C THR A 199 16.97 -13.15 -9.77
N VAL A 200 17.85 -12.17 -9.74
CA VAL A 200 17.83 -11.06 -8.77
C VAL A 200 17.47 -9.75 -9.47
N VAL A 201 16.99 -8.79 -8.71
CA VAL A 201 16.56 -7.48 -9.23
C VAL A 201 17.16 -6.37 -8.39
N GLY A 202 17.66 -5.32 -9.04
CA GLY A 202 18.12 -4.09 -8.39
C GLY A 202 17.01 -3.36 -7.63
N GLN A 203 17.39 -2.49 -6.70
CA GLN A 203 16.51 -1.63 -5.91
C GLN A 203 15.65 -0.78 -6.84
N PRO A 204 14.33 -1.00 -6.92
CA PRO A 204 13.47 -0.17 -7.75
C PRO A 204 13.46 1.27 -7.24
N GLY A 205 13.55 2.23 -8.16
CA GLY A 205 13.43 3.65 -7.85
C GLY A 205 12.06 4.00 -7.27
N ARG A 206 11.98 5.03 -6.43
CA ARG A 206 10.75 5.40 -5.69
C ARG A 206 9.53 5.65 -6.61
N GLY A 207 9.75 6.35 -7.73
CA GLY A 207 8.69 6.60 -8.72
C GLY A 207 8.21 5.32 -9.40
N GLN A 208 9.13 4.38 -9.66
CA GLN A 208 8.80 3.07 -10.21
C GLN A 208 8.03 2.23 -9.20
N VAL A 209 8.42 2.24 -7.92
CA VAL A 209 7.65 1.59 -6.84
C VAL A 209 6.23 2.13 -6.78
N ALA A 210 6.08 3.46 -6.79
CA ALA A 210 4.76 4.10 -6.78
C ALA A 210 3.89 3.64 -7.95
N PHE A 211 4.43 3.70 -9.18
CA PHE A 211 3.74 3.24 -10.37
C PHE A 211 3.40 1.74 -10.29
N ALA A 212 4.38 0.89 -10.00
CA ALA A 212 4.23 -0.55 -10.01
C ALA A 212 3.20 -1.02 -8.99
N VAL A 213 3.23 -0.50 -7.78
CA VAL A 213 2.28 -0.88 -6.73
C VAL A 213 0.88 -0.37 -7.07
N VAL A 214 0.72 0.90 -7.46
CA VAL A 214 -0.60 1.45 -7.84
C VAL A 214 -1.22 0.63 -8.97
N VAL A 215 -0.47 0.35 -10.05
CA VAL A 215 -0.98 -0.38 -11.21
C VAL A 215 -1.28 -1.84 -10.85
N SER A 216 -0.40 -2.51 -10.09
CA SER A 216 -0.61 -3.91 -9.70
C SER A 216 -1.87 -4.09 -8.86
N PHE A 217 -2.10 -3.20 -7.89
CA PHE A 217 -3.31 -3.25 -7.06
C PHE A 217 -4.55 -2.75 -7.79
N ALA A 218 -4.42 -1.83 -8.76
CA ALA A 218 -5.52 -1.44 -9.63
C ALA A 218 -6.00 -2.60 -10.50
N ILE A 219 -5.08 -3.35 -11.12
CA ILE A 219 -5.43 -4.55 -11.90
C ILE A 219 -6.09 -5.59 -10.99
N ALA A 220 -5.48 -5.87 -9.82
CA ALA A 220 -6.03 -6.85 -8.89
C ALA A 220 -7.43 -6.48 -8.38
N ALA A 221 -7.63 -5.23 -7.94
CA ALA A 221 -8.92 -4.77 -7.46
C ALA A 221 -9.97 -4.70 -8.58
N TYR A 222 -9.57 -4.35 -9.81
CA TYR A 222 -10.45 -4.42 -10.97
C TYR A 222 -10.98 -5.83 -11.18
N VAL A 223 -10.09 -6.84 -11.24
CA VAL A 223 -10.46 -8.24 -11.47
C VAL A 223 -11.31 -8.76 -10.31
N VAL A 224 -10.92 -8.49 -9.06
CA VAL A 224 -11.65 -8.92 -7.87
C VAL A 224 -13.06 -8.31 -7.82
N LYS A 225 -13.19 -7.01 -8.11
CA LYS A 225 -14.50 -6.35 -8.18
C LYS A 225 -15.33 -6.88 -9.34
N TRP A 226 -14.72 -7.14 -10.49
CA TRP A 226 -15.44 -7.65 -11.66
C TRP A 226 -15.95 -9.09 -11.48
N VAL A 227 -15.14 -9.97 -10.87
CA VAL A 227 -15.45 -11.41 -10.72
C VAL A 227 -16.27 -11.70 -9.47
N LEU A 228 -15.92 -11.06 -8.33
CA LEU A 228 -16.49 -11.40 -7.02
C LEU A 228 -17.40 -10.31 -6.45
N ASN A 229 -17.49 -9.15 -7.11
CA ASN A 229 -18.26 -7.98 -6.67
C ASN A 229 -17.89 -7.44 -5.27
N VAL A 230 -16.71 -7.76 -4.74
CA VAL A 230 -16.28 -7.32 -3.40
C VAL A 230 -15.59 -5.95 -3.42
N SER A 231 -15.49 -5.31 -2.26
CA SER A 231 -14.94 -3.95 -2.10
C SER A 231 -13.41 -3.90 -2.24
N TYR A 232 -12.88 -2.68 -2.45
CA TYR A 232 -11.44 -2.37 -2.48
C TYR A 232 -10.70 -2.65 -1.16
N VAL A 233 -11.43 -2.90 -0.06
CA VAL A 233 -10.84 -3.17 1.26
C VAL A 233 -10.01 -4.45 1.23
N TRP A 234 -10.50 -5.51 0.58
CA TRP A 234 -9.78 -6.80 0.55
C TRP A 234 -8.50 -6.72 -0.28
N PRO A 235 -8.52 -6.13 -1.50
CA PRO A 235 -7.27 -5.88 -2.21
C PRO A 235 -6.29 -5.01 -1.41
N THR A 236 -6.77 -3.99 -0.68
CA THR A 236 -5.90 -3.18 0.18
C THR A 236 -5.25 -4.01 1.29
N LEU A 237 -6.03 -4.86 1.98
CA LEU A 237 -5.52 -5.72 3.05
C LEU A 237 -4.50 -6.76 2.55
N ALA A 238 -4.62 -7.22 1.31
CA ALA A 238 -3.66 -8.15 0.71
C ALA A 238 -2.23 -7.59 0.65
N ALA A 239 -2.05 -6.27 0.68
CA ALA A 239 -0.74 -5.63 0.76
C ALA A 239 0.05 -6.07 2.00
N GLY A 240 -0.62 -6.25 3.14
CA GLY A 240 0.00 -6.75 4.37
C GLY A 240 0.53 -8.17 4.21
N GLY A 241 -0.23 -9.04 3.55
CA GLY A 241 0.19 -10.43 3.27
C GLY A 241 1.37 -10.49 2.29
N ILE A 242 1.35 -9.66 1.24
CA ILE A 242 2.46 -9.54 0.28
C ILE A 242 3.73 -9.06 0.99
N GLY A 243 3.63 -8.00 1.81
CA GLY A 243 4.76 -7.46 2.57
C GLY A 243 5.29 -8.45 3.62
N TYR A 244 4.40 -9.16 4.32
CA TYR A 244 4.79 -10.20 5.26
C TYR A 244 5.60 -11.30 4.57
N TYR A 245 5.09 -11.82 3.45
CA TYR A 245 5.74 -12.90 2.71
C TYR A 245 7.08 -12.45 2.11
N SER A 246 7.17 -11.23 1.58
CA SER A 246 8.42 -10.71 1.01
C SER A 246 9.51 -10.58 2.07
N MET A 247 9.18 -10.05 3.25
CA MET A 247 10.15 -9.91 4.35
C MET A 247 10.52 -11.27 4.95
N TRP A 248 9.57 -12.20 5.05
CA TRP A 248 9.87 -13.58 5.46
C TRP A 248 10.82 -14.28 4.49
N LEU A 249 10.59 -14.16 3.18
CA LEU A 249 11.44 -14.76 2.16
C LEU A 249 12.85 -14.15 2.20
N SER A 250 12.95 -12.83 2.24
CA SER A 250 14.23 -12.12 2.37
C SER A 250 14.95 -12.40 3.68
N GLY A 251 14.23 -12.78 4.73
CA GLY A 251 14.78 -13.03 6.06
C GLY A 251 15.34 -14.44 6.27
N LYS A 252 15.23 -15.33 5.28
CA LYS A 252 15.79 -16.68 5.40
C LYS A 252 17.33 -16.62 5.39
N ALA A 253 17.95 -17.41 6.27
CA ALA A 253 19.39 -17.34 6.49
C ALA A 253 20.20 -17.73 5.24
N ASP A 254 19.76 -18.75 4.52
CA ASP A 254 20.32 -19.20 3.24
C ASP A 254 20.23 -18.11 2.17
N VAL A 255 19.05 -17.50 2.01
CA VAL A 255 18.83 -16.42 1.04
C VAL A 255 19.72 -15.21 1.36
N LEU A 256 19.76 -14.77 2.62
CA LEU A 256 20.60 -13.63 3.03
C LEU A 256 22.08 -13.91 2.84
N LYS A 257 22.53 -15.11 3.23
CA LYS A 257 23.93 -15.51 3.09
C LYS A 257 24.36 -15.49 1.62
N HIS A 258 23.57 -16.09 0.74
CA HIS A 258 23.84 -16.07 -0.70
C HIS A 258 23.85 -14.65 -1.26
N MET A 259 22.84 -13.85 -0.92
CA MET A 259 22.75 -12.45 -1.39
C MET A 259 23.96 -11.62 -0.93
N LEU A 260 24.42 -11.77 0.31
CA LEU A 260 25.58 -11.05 0.85
C LEU A 260 26.91 -11.47 0.21
N GLN A 261 27.04 -12.73 -0.17
CA GLN A 261 28.28 -13.27 -0.74
C GLN A 261 28.40 -12.98 -2.24
N THR A 262 27.28 -12.91 -2.94
CA THR A 262 27.25 -12.92 -4.41
C THR A 262 26.84 -11.57 -5.00
N TRP A 263 26.02 -10.78 -4.30
CA TRP A 263 25.39 -9.60 -4.86
C TRP A 263 25.66 -8.33 -4.05
N PRO A 264 25.75 -7.16 -4.71
CA PRO A 264 25.74 -5.89 -4.00
C PRO A 264 24.43 -5.69 -3.22
N GLU A 265 24.49 -4.91 -2.14
CA GLU A 265 23.33 -4.62 -1.26
C GLU A 265 22.13 -3.98 -1.98
N ALA A 266 22.36 -3.42 -3.16
CA ALA A 266 21.31 -2.85 -4.01
C ALA A 266 20.48 -3.91 -4.75
N PHE A 267 20.79 -5.20 -4.63
CA PHE A 267 20.03 -6.28 -5.26
C PHE A 267 19.18 -7.05 -4.26
N PHE A 268 18.06 -7.58 -4.75
CA PHE A 268 17.09 -8.34 -3.99
C PHE A 268 16.71 -9.64 -4.71
N ALA A 269 16.39 -10.67 -3.93
CA ALA A 269 15.91 -11.95 -4.43
C ALA A 269 14.63 -11.81 -5.28
N ARG A 270 13.80 -10.81 -5.00
CA ARG A 270 12.62 -10.43 -5.79
C ARG A 270 12.40 -8.92 -5.71
N SER A 271 11.81 -8.33 -6.74
CA SER A 271 11.45 -6.90 -6.76
C SER A 271 10.69 -6.43 -5.52
N VAL A 272 9.70 -7.20 -5.08
CA VAL A 272 8.86 -6.85 -3.92
C VAL A 272 9.65 -6.79 -2.61
N CYS A 273 10.78 -7.49 -2.53
CA CYS A 273 11.67 -7.46 -1.36
C CYS A 273 12.41 -6.13 -1.22
N GLY A 274 12.56 -5.36 -2.31
CA GLY A 274 13.12 -4.01 -2.30
C GLY A 274 12.09 -2.90 -2.05
N ILE A 275 10.82 -3.26 -1.81
CA ILE A 275 9.73 -2.30 -1.54
C ILE A 275 9.49 -2.23 -0.03
N LEU A 276 9.51 -1.02 0.54
CA LEU A 276 9.24 -0.83 1.96
C LEU A 276 7.76 -1.12 2.29
N PRO A 277 7.44 -1.65 3.49
CA PRO A 277 6.06 -1.88 3.92
C PRO A 277 5.17 -0.64 3.81
N LEU A 278 5.67 0.54 4.19
CA LEU A 278 4.98 1.82 4.03
C LEU A 278 4.61 2.09 2.56
N GLN A 279 5.58 1.94 1.64
CA GLN A 279 5.37 2.18 0.21
C GLN A 279 4.35 1.22 -0.36
N LEU A 280 4.48 -0.08 -0.02
CA LEU A 280 3.55 -1.10 -0.48
C LEU A 280 2.12 -0.79 -0.04
N VAL A 281 1.89 -0.50 1.25
CA VAL A 281 0.54 -0.27 1.78
C VAL A 281 -0.08 1.04 1.26
N ALA A 282 0.69 2.13 1.23
CA ALA A 282 0.21 3.43 0.79
C ALA A 282 -0.30 3.37 -0.67
N PHE A 283 0.55 2.87 -1.56
CA PHE A 283 0.23 2.79 -2.98
C PHE A 283 -0.77 1.68 -3.30
N ALA A 284 -0.79 0.58 -2.52
CA ALA A 284 -1.80 -0.45 -2.66
C ALA A 284 -3.20 0.07 -2.33
N GLY A 285 -3.34 0.93 -1.31
CA GLY A 285 -4.61 1.58 -0.97
C GLY A 285 -5.13 2.44 -2.12
N ILE A 286 -4.26 3.28 -2.72
CA ILE A 286 -4.61 4.11 -3.89
C ILE A 286 -5.00 3.23 -5.08
N GLY A 287 -4.15 2.25 -5.43
CA GLY A 287 -4.37 1.34 -6.55
C GLY A 287 -5.67 0.56 -6.41
N SER A 288 -5.97 0.04 -5.21
CA SER A 288 -7.17 -0.74 -4.94
C SER A 288 -8.46 0.05 -5.17
N VAL A 289 -8.49 1.31 -4.71
CA VAL A 289 -9.65 2.20 -4.92
C VAL A 289 -9.79 2.54 -6.42
N ALA A 290 -8.69 2.84 -7.10
CA ALA A 290 -8.70 3.13 -8.53
C ALA A 290 -9.21 1.93 -9.36
N GLY A 291 -8.70 0.73 -9.09
CA GLY A 291 -9.13 -0.51 -9.75
C GLY A 291 -10.60 -0.83 -9.54
N TYR A 292 -11.08 -0.64 -8.30
CA TYR A 292 -12.50 -0.79 -7.96
C TYR A 292 -13.40 0.15 -8.76
N TRP A 293 -13.03 1.42 -8.89
CA TRP A 293 -13.79 2.38 -9.71
C TRP A 293 -13.73 2.06 -11.20
N LEU A 294 -12.58 1.62 -11.71
CA LEU A 294 -12.44 1.19 -13.11
C LEU A 294 -13.39 0.03 -13.43
N ALA A 295 -13.54 -0.94 -12.52
CA ALA A 295 -14.46 -2.06 -12.70
C ALA A 295 -15.93 -1.61 -12.74
N ILE A 296 -16.32 -0.71 -11.84
CA ILE A 296 -17.68 -0.13 -11.84
C ILE A 296 -17.94 0.62 -13.15
N LYS A 297 -17.00 1.48 -13.58
CA LYS A 297 -17.14 2.25 -14.82
C LYS A 297 -17.24 1.34 -16.05
N TYR A 298 -16.43 0.30 -16.10
CA TYR A 298 -16.46 -0.67 -17.19
C TYR A 298 -17.83 -1.38 -17.28
N VAL A 299 -18.38 -1.81 -16.14
CA VAL A 299 -19.70 -2.46 -16.12
C VAL A 299 -20.83 -1.49 -16.46
N TYR A 300 -20.75 -0.26 -15.97
CA TYR A 300 -21.70 0.78 -16.34
C TYR A 300 -21.72 1.02 -17.85
N TRP A 301 -20.53 1.22 -18.45
CA TRP A 301 -20.36 1.39 -19.90
C TRP A 301 -20.89 0.18 -20.67
N ARG A 302 -20.62 -1.05 -20.22
CA ARG A 302 -21.13 -2.26 -20.91
C ARG A 302 -22.67 -2.37 -20.89
N LYS A 303 -23.33 -1.80 -19.87
CA LYS A 303 -24.79 -1.86 -19.72
C LYS A 303 -25.54 -0.70 -20.39
N HIS A 304 -24.91 0.46 -20.54
CA HIS A 304 -25.55 1.71 -21.00
C HIS A 304 -24.84 2.37 -22.18
N GLY A 305 -23.69 1.83 -22.58
CA GLY A 305 -22.99 2.25 -23.80
C GLY A 305 -23.67 1.59 -24.98
N GLU A 306 -24.30 2.41 -25.80
CA GLU A 306 -24.58 2.11 -27.21
C GLU A 306 -23.27 1.88 -27.98
#